data_AF-A0A517L8G0-F1
#
_entry.id   AF-A0A517L8G0-F1
#
_cell.length_a   1.000
_cell.length_b   1.000
_cell.length_c   1.000
_cell.angle_alpha   90.00
_cell.angle_beta   90.00
_cell.angle_gamma   90.00
#
_symmetry.space_group_name_H-M   'P 1'
#
loop_
_entity.id
_entity.type
_entity.pdbx_description
1 polymer ?
#
loop_
_entity_poly.entity_id
_entity_poly.type
_entity_poly.pdbx_seq_one_letter_code
_entity_poly.pdbx_strand_id
1 'polypeptide(L)'
;MKIAEKSIRCTQTYVLRSGRAVTAVKGHILDPQDHLLIDYRRNASGDGMWTQFIKNLSKDRHLDTLTAGDKPATQLDFETEMQGTAKGTSDEQIYTNTTIVLRKAEPEFGSTLRKSGRVFVGTPKTNDGGKTWTIDKMVLGAMYPGTSSRKQG
;
A
#
# COMPACT_ATOMS: atom_id res chain seq x y z
N MET A 1 3.60 36.74 2.34
CA MET A 1 2.51 35.82 2.69
C MET A 1 2.88 34.43 2.16
N LYS A 2 3.38 33.52 3.02
CA LYS A 2 3.69 32.13 2.60
C LYS A 2 2.41 31.31 2.74
N ILE A 3 1.77 31.00 1.63
CA ILE A 3 0.71 29.99 1.60
C ILE A 3 1.42 28.64 1.70
N ALA A 4 1.41 28.05 2.90
CA ALA A 4 1.82 26.66 3.05
C ALA A 4 0.69 25.79 2.48
N GLU A 5 0.81 25.38 1.23
CA GLU A 5 -0.03 24.34 0.64
C GLU A 5 0.27 23.02 1.36
N LYS A 6 -0.49 22.71 2.41
CA LYS A 6 -0.47 21.37 3.00
C LYS A 6 -1.19 20.43 2.05
N SER A 7 -0.42 19.72 1.21
CA SER A 7 -0.82 18.45 0.63
C SER A 7 -1.21 17.52 1.78
N ILE A 8 -2.51 17.35 2.02
CA ILE A 8 -3.01 16.42 3.03
C ILE A 8 -2.94 15.03 2.40
N ARG A 9 -1.95 14.25 2.80
CA ARG A 9 -1.90 12.82 2.47
C ARG A 9 -2.68 12.06 3.53
N CYS A 10 -3.45 11.06 3.10
CA CYS A 10 -4.11 10.16 4.04
C CYS A 10 -3.78 8.70 3.71
N THR A 11 -3.74 7.87 4.74
CA THR A 11 -3.69 6.41 4.61
C THR A 11 -4.82 5.80 5.42
N GLN A 12 -5.37 4.70 4.93
CA GLN A 12 -6.41 3.94 5.62
C GLN A 12 -6.07 2.47 5.44
N THR A 13 -6.16 1.69 6.52
CA THR A 13 -5.91 0.27 6.38
C THR A 13 -7.06 -0.40 5.64
N TYR A 14 -6.72 -1.42 4.85
CA TYR A 14 -7.71 -2.30 4.25
C TYR A 14 -7.21 -3.74 4.16
N VAL A 15 -8.15 -4.66 4.14
CA VAL A 15 -7.95 -6.10 3.95
C VAL A 15 -8.99 -6.60 2.96
N LEU A 16 -8.59 -7.43 2.01
CA LEU A 16 -9.53 -8.07 1.08
C LEU A 16 -10.28 -9.22 1.77
N ARG A 17 -11.61 -9.19 1.72
CA ARG A 17 -12.52 -10.25 2.16
C ARG A 17 -13.40 -10.67 1.00
N SER A 18 -13.27 -11.92 0.54
CA SER A 18 -14.00 -12.44 -0.63
C SER A 18 -14.03 -11.46 -1.83
N GLY A 19 -12.88 -10.85 -2.14
CA GLY A 19 -12.72 -9.91 -3.26
C GLY A 19 -13.22 -8.48 -3.00
N ARG A 20 -13.66 -8.16 -1.78
CA ARG A 20 -14.09 -6.80 -1.39
C ARG A 20 -13.14 -6.21 -0.36
N ALA A 21 -12.78 -4.94 -0.52
CA ALA A 21 -12.02 -4.22 0.49
C ALA A 21 -12.87 -4.01 1.76
N VAL A 22 -12.36 -4.48 2.89
CA VAL A 22 -12.81 -4.09 4.23
C VAL A 22 -11.82 -3.05 4.72
N THR A 23 -12.29 -1.83 4.97
CA THR A 23 -11.44 -0.71 5.38
C THR A 23 -11.63 -0.40 6.87
N ALA A 24 -10.61 0.18 7.51
CA ALA A 24 -10.79 0.76 8.84
C ALA A 24 -11.79 1.92 8.81
N VAL A 25 -12.40 2.26 9.95
CA VAL A 25 -13.43 3.31 10.01
C VAL A 25 -12.85 4.71 9.77
N LYS A 26 -11.57 4.93 10.06
CA LYS A 26 -10.92 6.25 9.97
C LYS A 26 -9.57 6.15 9.27
N GLY A 27 -9.29 7.13 8.40
CA GLY A 27 -7.96 7.33 7.83
C GLY A 27 -7.06 8.20 8.74
N HIS A 28 -5.77 8.18 8.45
CA HIS A 28 -4.74 8.95 9.16
C HIS A 28 -4.15 10.00 8.24
N ILE A 29 -4.06 11.24 8.72
CA ILE A 29 -3.34 12.32 8.03
C ILE A 29 -1.83 12.10 8.20
N LEU A 30 -1.11 12.26 7.10
CA LEU A 30 0.33 12.13 6.99
C LEU A 30 0.94 13.45 6.51
N ASP A 31 2.18 13.68 6.93
CA ASP A 31 3.00 14.72 6.31
C ASP A 31 3.62 14.18 5.01
N PRO A 32 3.91 15.03 4.00
CA PRO A 32 4.41 14.57 2.70
C PRO A 32 5.74 13.79 2.76
N GLN A 33 6.53 13.97 3.81
CA GLN A 33 7.82 13.32 4.03
C GLN A 33 7.74 12.14 5.02
N ASP A 34 6.54 11.77 5.48
CA ASP A 34 6.39 10.61 6.37
C ASP A 34 6.73 9.31 5.63
N HIS A 35 7.56 8.48 6.27
CA HIS A 35 7.83 7.11 5.84
C HIS A 35 6.94 6.16 6.61
N LEU A 36 6.29 5.24 5.90
CA LEU A 36 5.40 4.25 6.51
C LEU A 36 6.00 2.84 6.37
N LEU A 37 5.81 2.04 7.42
CA LEU A 37 5.84 0.59 7.32
C LEU A 37 4.40 0.11 7.14
N ILE A 38 4.17 -0.68 6.10
CA ILE A 38 2.94 -1.44 5.88
C ILE A 38 3.31 -2.92 5.95
N ASP A 39 2.87 -3.61 7.01
CA ASP A 39 3.02 -5.05 7.17
C ASP A 39 1.67 -5.72 6.91
N TYR A 40 1.59 -6.58 5.90
CA TYR A 40 0.38 -7.30 5.52
C TYR A 40 0.63 -8.80 5.57
N ARG A 41 0.03 -9.47 6.56
CA ARG A 41 0.34 -10.87 6.88
C ARG A 41 -0.90 -11.72 7.04
N ARG A 42 -0.82 -12.97 6.57
CA ARG A 42 -1.86 -13.97 6.86
C ARG A 42 -1.75 -14.41 8.31
N ASN A 43 -2.89 -14.58 8.97
CA ASN A 43 -2.93 -15.13 10.31
C ASN A 43 -2.53 -16.62 10.29
N ALA A 44 -1.81 -17.05 11.33
CA ALA A 44 -1.26 -18.40 11.44
C ALA A 44 -2.33 -19.51 11.53
N SER A 45 -3.54 -19.16 11.97
CA SER A 45 -4.69 -20.06 12.13
C SER A 45 -5.17 -20.72 10.83
N GLY A 46 -4.79 -20.19 9.66
CA GLY A 46 -5.15 -20.78 8.36
C GLY A 46 -6.58 -20.50 7.90
N ASP A 47 -7.40 -19.86 8.74
CA ASP A 47 -8.79 -19.42 8.52
C ASP A 47 -8.99 -18.43 7.35
N GLY A 48 -7.92 -17.96 6.72
CA GLY A 48 -7.99 -16.99 5.63
C GLY A 48 -8.13 -15.55 6.11
N MET A 49 -7.89 -15.30 7.40
CA MET A 49 -7.77 -13.96 7.96
C MET A 49 -6.40 -13.37 7.64
N TRP A 50 -6.38 -12.08 7.38
CA TRP A 50 -5.20 -11.27 7.12
C TRP A 50 -5.21 -10.07 8.05
N THR A 51 -4.02 -9.64 8.44
CA THR A 51 -3.80 -8.47 9.27
C THR A 51 -2.95 -7.48 8.50
N GLN A 52 -3.44 -6.26 8.34
CA GLN A 52 -2.64 -5.12 7.94
C GLN A 52 -2.27 -4.30 9.17
N PHE A 53 -0.99 -4.01 9.33
CA PHE A 53 -0.44 -3.13 10.35
C PHE A 53 0.26 -1.96 9.65
N ILE A 54 -0.01 -0.74 10.10
CA ILE A 54 0.65 0.46 9.58
C ILE A 54 1.30 1.24 10.71
N LYS A 55 2.60 1.53 10.54
CA LYS A 55 3.38 2.39 11.43
C LYS A 55 4.00 3.54 10.65
N ASN A 56 3.90 4.74 11.20
CA ASN A 56 4.70 5.87 10.75
C ASN A 56 6.08 5.78 11.36
N LEU A 57 7.08 5.50 10.53
CA LEU A 57 8.48 5.37 10.93
C LEU A 57 9.11 6.72 11.25
N SER A 58 8.75 7.78 10.52
CA SER A 58 9.27 9.14 10.76
C SER A 58 8.91 9.68 12.14
N LYS A 59 7.79 9.23 12.71
CA LYS A 59 7.25 9.67 14.00
C LYS A 59 7.25 8.57 15.07
N ASP A 60 7.81 7.41 14.75
CA ASP A 60 7.77 6.20 15.58
C ASP A 60 6.36 5.88 16.15
N ARG A 61 5.32 6.07 15.33
CA ARG A 61 3.93 6.03 15.79
C ARG A 61 3.12 4.95 15.08
N HIS A 62 2.50 4.07 15.86
CA HIS A 62 1.44 3.18 15.37
C HIS A 62 0.31 4.02 14.77
N LEU A 63 -0.08 3.74 13.51
CA LEU A 63 -1.25 4.36 12.92
C LEU A 63 -2.48 3.48 13.09
N ASP A 64 -2.42 2.24 12.62
CA ASP A 64 -3.59 1.37 12.62
C ASP A 64 -3.24 -0.12 12.50
N THR A 65 -4.18 -0.97 12.93
CA THR A 65 -4.17 -2.42 12.71
C THR A 65 -5.57 -2.88 12.34
N LEU A 66 -5.71 -3.55 11.20
CA LEU A 66 -6.98 -4.15 10.76
C LEU A 66 -6.79 -5.64 10.49
N THR A 67 -7.63 -6.46 11.12
CA THR A 67 -7.71 -7.90 10.84
C THR A 67 -9.09 -8.22 10.27
N ALA A 68 -9.11 -8.76 9.06
CA ALA A 68 -10.33 -9.20 8.38
C ALA A 68 -10.00 -10.32 7.37
N GLY A 69 -10.98 -10.70 6.56
CA GLY A 69 -10.83 -11.78 5.57
C GLY A 69 -11.69 -12.99 5.91
N ASP A 70 -11.68 -13.96 5.02
CA ASP A 70 -12.36 -15.26 5.17
C ASP A 70 -11.79 -16.35 4.26
N LYS A 71 -10.79 -16.00 3.43
CA LYS A 71 -10.21 -16.86 2.39
C LYS A 71 -8.75 -16.44 2.12
N PRO A 72 -7.91 -17.35 1.61
CA PRO A 72 -6.57 -16.97 1.14
C PRO A 72 -6.64 -15.86 0.08
N ALA A 73 -5.72 -14.89 0.16
CA ALA A 73 -5.54 -13.93 -0.92
C ALA A 73 -4.98 -14.65 -2.16
N THR A 74 -5.58 -14.40 -3.32
CA THR A 74 -5.15 -14.93 -4.62
C THR A 74 -4.52 -13.86 -5.51
N GLN A 75 -4.46 -12.63 -5.03
CA GLN A 75 -3.97 -11.46 -5.74
C GLN A 75 -3.22 -10.56 -4.75
N LEU A 76 -2.23 -9.84 -5.26
CA LEU A 76 -1.50 -8.79 -4.56
C LEU A 76 -1.55 -7.55 -5.43
N ASP A 77 -2.00 -6.45 -4.84
CA ASP A 77 -2.16 -5.18 -5.53
C ASP A 77 -1.40 -4.07 -4.80
N PHE A 78 -0.83 -3.17 -5.60
CA PHE A 78 -0.30 -1.89 -5.17
C PHE A 78 -1.03 -0.83 -5.97
N GLU A 79 -1.95 -0.14 -5.32
CA GLU A 79 -2.87 0.76 -6.01
C GLU A 79 -3.02 2.08 -5.26
N THR A 80 -3.29 3.12 -6.04
CA THR A 80 -3.81 4.38 -5.52
C THR A 80 -5.31 4.37 -5.75
N GLU A 81 -6.06 3.99 -4.72
CA GLU A 81 -7.52 3.99 -4.78
C GLU A 81 -8.09 5.27 -4.17
N MET A 82 -9.18 5.76 -4.78
CA MET A 82 -9.98 6.82 -4.18
C MET A 82 -10.87 6.22 -3.10
N GLN A 83 -10.79 6.75 -1.87
CA GLN A 83 -11.72 6.42 -0.80
C GLN A 83 -12.51 7.66 -0.39
N GLY A 84 -13.84 7.53 -0.30
CA GLY A 84 -14.74 8.62 0.06
C GLY A 84 -14.75 9.77 -0.96
N THR A 85 -14.51 11.00 -0.49
CA THR A 85 -14.53 12.23 -1.31
C THR A 85 -13.16 12.63 -1.86
N ALA A 86 -12.12 11.82 -1.63
CA ALA A 86 -10.78 12.08 -2.13
C ALA A 86 -10.75 12.01 -3.65
N LYS A 87 -10.22 13.05 -4.31
CA LYS A 87 -10.19 13.14 -5.78
C LYS A 87 -9.05 12.34 -6.41
N GLY A 88 -8.10 11.82 -5.63
CA GLY A 88 -6.90 11.13 -6.11
C GLY A 88 -5.61 11.78 -5.57
N THR A 89 -4.46 11.24 -5.95
CA THR A 89 -3.15 11.75 -5.50
C THR A 89 -2.64 12.90 -6.36
N SER A 90 -2.06 13.91 -5.70
CA SER A 90 -1.34 15.00 -6.36
C SER A 90 0.16 14.73 -6.50
N ASP A 91 0.67 13.77 -5.75
CA ASP A 91 2.09 13.41 -5.66
C ASP A 91 2.29 11.92 -5.93
N GLU A 92 3.52 11.55 -6.29
CA GLU A 92 3.90 10.14 -6.44
C GLU A 92 3.85 9.38 -5.11
N GLN A 93 3.42 8.12 -5.18
CA GLN A 93 3.57 7.16 -4.09
C GLN A 93 4.78 6.28 -4.36
N ILE A 94 5.71 6.24 -3.40
CA ILE A 94 6.98 5.53 -3.55
C ILE A 94 7.03 4.40 -2.53
N TYR A 95 7.15 3.18 -3.03
CA TYR A 95 7.37 1.98 -2.22
C TYR A 95 8.82 1.57 -2.37
N THR A 96 9.47 1.29 -1.24
CA THR A 96 10.88 0.86 -1.22
C THR A 96 11.01 -0.38 -0.33
N ASN A 97 12.01 -1.21 -0.62
CA ASN A 97 12.30 -2.41 0.17
C ASN A 97 11.09 -3.35 0.31
N THR A 98 10.29 -3.48 -0.75
CA THR A 98 9.11 -4.33 -0.74
C THR A 98 9.55 -5.79 -0.71
N THR A 99 9.08 -6.53 0.30
CA THR A 99 9.33 -7.96 0.46
C THR A 99 8.01 -8.71 0.44
N ILE A 100 7.91 -9.72 -0.42
CA ILE A 100 6.73 -10.56 -0.58
C ILE A 100 7.14 -11.98 -0.27
N VAL A 101 6.53 -12.57 0.76
CA VAL A 101 6.79 -13.96 1.16
C VAL A 101 5.58 -14.81 0.80
N LEU A 102 5.76 -15.73 -0.14
CA LEU A 102 4.69 -16.62 -0.61
C LEU A 102 4.57 -17.83 0.31
N ARG A 103 3.41 -18.51 0.29
CA ARG A 103 3.21 -19.73 1.09
C ARG A 103 4.08 -20.88 0.58
N LYS A 104 4.23 -21.02 -0.74
CA LYS A 104 5.11 -21.98 -1.42
C LYS A 104 6.00 -21.19 -2.39
N ALA A 105 7.12 -21.79 -2.79
CA ALA A 105 7.98 -21.20 -3.79
C ALA A 105 7.26 -21.18 -5.15
N GLU A 106 7.21 -20.02 -5.79
CA GLU A 106 6.61 -19.81 -7.11
C GLU A 106 7.63 -19.06 -7.98
N PRO A 107 8.51 -19.77 -8.72
CA PRO A 107 9.61 -19.17 -9.48
C PRO A 107 9.18 -18.12 -10.51
N GLU A 108 7.95 -18.25 -11.02
CA GLU A 108 7.40 -17.37 -12.05
C GLU A 108 6.63 -16.18 -11.49
N PHE A 109 6.44 -16.07 -10.16
CA PHE A 109 5.59 -15.01 -9.59
C PHE A 109 6.02 -13.61 -10.04
N GLY A 110 7.32 -13.31 -10.06
CA GLY A 110 7.83 -12.00 -10.49
C GLY A 110 7.46 -11.62 -11.94
N SER A 111 7.31 -12.60 -12.83
CA SER A 111 6.91 -12.35 -14.23
C SER A 111 5.40 -12.12 -14.39
N THR A 112 4.60 -12.47 -13.37
CA THR A 112 3.15 -12.25 -13.38
C THR A 112 2.73 -10.82 -13.04
N LEU A 113 3.65 -9.98 -12.53
CA LEU A 113 3.34 -8.61 -12.14
C LEU A 113 2.91 -7.78 -13.35
N ARG A 114 1.70 -7.26 -13.28
CA ARG A 114 1.13 -6.37 -14.30
C ARG A 114 1.23 -4.93 -13.84
N LYS A 115 1.36 -4.02 -14.80
CA LYS A 115 1.45 -2.57 -14.57
C LYS A 115 0.37 -1.89 -15.40
N SER A 116 -0.30 -0.91 -14.81
CA SER A 116 -1.28 -0.06 -15.50
C SER A 116 -1.10 1.38 -15.06
N GLY A 117 -1.28 2.33 -15.98
CA GLY A 117 -1.08 3.75 -15.71
C GLY A 117 0.39 4.15 -15.58
N ARG A 118 0.65 5.22 -14.81
CA ARG A 118 2.00 5.79 -14.62
C ARG A 118 2.74 5.04 -13.51
N VAL A 119 3.12 3.80 -13.79
CA VAL A 119 3.73 2.92 -12.79
C VAL A 119 5.11 2.46 -13.22
N PHE A 120 6.09 2.66 -12.35
CA PHE A 120 7.39 2.02 -12.41
C PHE A 120 7.47 0.92 -11.34
N VAL A 121 7.95 -0.26 -11.73
CA VAL A 121 8.25 -1.37 -10.83
C VAL A 121 9.65 -1.86 -11.18
N GLY A 122 10.56 -1.79 -10.21
CA GLY A 122 11.89 -2.38 -10.34
C GLY A 122 11.82 -3.90 -10.53
N THR A 123 12.90 -4.49 -11.04
CA THR A 123 12.93 -5.94 -11.31
C THR A 123 12.74 -6.75 -10.03
N PRO A 124 11.71 -7.61 -9.93
CA PRO A 124 11.56 -8.53 -8.82
C PRO A 124 12.72 -9.52 -8.79
N LYS A 125 13.28 -9.76 -7.60
CA LYS A 125 14.40 -10.68 -7.40
C LYS A 125 14.00 -11.74 -6.38
N THR A 126 14.56 -12.94 -6.52
CA THR A 126 14.41 -14.03 -5.56
C THR A 126 15.71 -14.82 -5.47
N ASN A 127 16.05 -15.27 -4.27
CA ASN A 127 17.24 -16.08 -3.98
C ASN A 127 16.89 -17.47 -3.42
N ASP A 128 15.61 -17.77 -3.26
CA ASP A 128 15.10 -18.99 -2.61
C ASP A 128 14.08 -19.73 -3.50
N GLY A 129 14.27 -19.63 -4.82
CA GLY A 129 13.44 -20.32 -5.81
C GLY A 129 12.03 -19.73 -5.96
N GLY A 130 11.83 -18.47 -5.57
CA GLY A 130 10.53 -17.79 -5.69
C GLY A 130 9.67 -17.89 -4.43
N LYS A 131 10.24 -18.23 -3.28
CA LYS A 131 9.54 -18.25 -1.98
C LYS A 131 9.48 -16.84 -1.37
N THR A 132 10.55 -16.08 -1.54
CA THR A 132 10.68 -14.68 -1.14
C THR A 132 11.05 -13.85 -2.36
N TRP A 133 10.28 -12.79 -2.59
CA TRP A 133 10.50 -11.82 -3.65
C TRP A 133 10.80 -10.45 -3.07
N THR A 134 11.83 -9.80 -3.60
CA THR A 134 12.17 -8.42 -3.25
C THR A 134 12.03 -7.49 -4.45
N ILE A 135 11.51 -6.30 -4.22
CA ILE A 135 11.44 -5.21 -5.20
C ILE A 135 12.01 -3.97 -4.53
N ASP A 136 13.16 -3.50 -5.04
CA ASP A 136 13.91 -2.41 -4.42
C ASP A 136 13.12 -1.10 -4.42
N LYS A 137 12.40 -0.83 -5.52
CA LYS A 137 11.62 0.39 -5.70
C LYS A 137 10.43 0.19 -6.62
N MET A 138 9.28 0.76 -6.23
CA MET A 138 8.13 0.98 -7.09
C MET A 138 7.67 2.44 -6.96
N VAL A 139 7.20 3.01 -8.05
CA VAL A 139 6.65 4.37 -8.10
C VAL A 139 5.29 4.31 -8.76
N LEU A 140 4.27 4.74 -8.04
CA LEU A 140 2.94 4.97 -8.55
C LEU A 140 2.79 6.48 -8.75
N GLY A 141 2.69 6.90 -10.00
CA GLY A 141 2.59 8.30 -10.37
C GLY A 141 1.31 8.96 -9.81
N ALA A 142 1.38 10.26 -9.59
CA ALA A 142 0.22 11.05 -9.20
C ALA A 142 -0.91 10.92 -10.23
N MET A 143 -2.15 10.79 -9.76
CA MET A 143 -3.34 10.84 -10.62
C MET A 143 -3.53 12.25 -11.21
N TYR A 144 -3.29 13.28 -10.40
CA TYR A 144 -3.46 14.70 -10.75
C TYR A 144 -2.20 15.49 -10.39
N PRO A 145 -1.09 15.34 -11.13
CA PRO A 145 0.17 15.99 -10.81
C PRO A 145 0.03 17.52 -10.79
N GLY A 146 0.59 18.17 -9.76
CA GLY A 146 0.63 19.62 -9.67
C GLY A 146 -0.68 20.29 -9.22
N THR A 147 -1.72 19.54 -8.87
CA THR A 147 -2.93 20.10 -8.27
C THR A 147 -2.78 20.22 -6.75
N SER A 148 -2.89 21.42 -6.19
CA SER A 148 -3.03 21.58 -4.74
C SER A 148 -4.49 21.38 -4.32
N SER A 149 -4.73 20.55 -3.30
CA SER A 149 -6.07 20.42 -2.72
C SER A 149 -6.43 21.74 -2.04
N ARG A 150 -7.26 22.58 -2.66
CA ARG A 150 -7.87 23.72 -1.97
C ARG A 150 -8.62 23.18 -0.75
N LYS A 151 -8.39 23.79 0.43
CA LYS A 151 -9.26 23.60 1.59
C LYS A 151 -10.72 23.76 1.14
N GLN A 152 -11.53 22.72 1.28
CA GLN A 152 -12.97 22.94 1.38
C GLN A 152 -13.18 23.64 2.72
N GLY A 153 -13.83 24.82 2.65
CA GLY A 153 -14.15 25.66 3.80
C GLY A 153 -15.22 25.04 4.68
#